data_AF-L8MP74-F1
#
_entry.id   AF-L8MP74-F1
#
_cell.length_a   1.000
_cell.length_b   1.000
_cell.length_c   1.000
_cell.angle_alpha   90.00
_cell.angle_beta   90.00
_cell.angle_gamma   90.00
#
_symmetry.space_group_name_H-M   'P 1'
#
loop_
_entity.id
_entity.type
_entity.pdbx_description
1 polymer ?
#
loop_
_entity_poly.entity_id
_entity_poly.type
_entity_poly.pdbx_seq_one_letter_code
_entity_poly.pdbx_strand_id
1 'polypeptide(L)'
;MELNKAVLDCMQTLRRQLREEQAVDIRLSQPDAILSMLSASAESQHDATRELGRHLSTLTGVSLKATLSEEELIRKYTQYAGPLRG
;
A
#
# COMPACT_ATOMS: atom_id res chain seq x y z
N MET A 1 14.19 -14.07 6.65
CA MET A 1 14.12 -13.03 5.62
C MET A 1 14.99 -11.88 6.10
N GLU A 2 16.15 -11.67 5.49
CA GLU A 2 17.01 -10.52 5.83
C GLU A 2 16.43 -9.29 5.14
N LEU A 3 15.97 -8.31 5.92
CA LEU A 3 15.59 -7.00 5.38
C LEU A 3 16.86 -6.33 4.85
N ASN A 4 16.99 -6.23 3.53
CA ASN A 4 18.11 -5.58 2.87
C ASN A 4 18.20 -4.11 3.33
N LYS A 5 19.42 -3.58 3.51
CA LYS A 5 19.68 -2.17 3.86
C LYS A 5 18.85 -1.19 3.01
N ALA A 6 18.66 -1.51 1.73
CA ALA A 6 17.81 -0.74 0.82
C ALA A 6 16.35 -0.64 1.27
N VAL A 7 15.78 -1.72 1.83
CA VAL A 7 14.42 -1.72 2.37
C VAL A 7 14.34 -0.84 3.62
N LEU A 8 15.29 -0.97 4.54
CA LEU A 8 15.30 -0.18 5.77
C LEU A 8 15.45 1.32 5.48
N ASP A 9 16.31 1.69 4.55
CA ASP A 9 16.51 3.08 4.13
C ASP A 9 15.23 3.66 3.48
N CYS A 10 14.60 2.87 2.60
CA CYS A 10 13.32 3.22 1.98
C CYS A 10 12.21 3.40 3.04
N MET A 11 12.07 2.46 3.99
CA MET A 11 11.08 2.56 5.07
C MET A 11 11.31 3.77 5.97
N GLN A 12 12.57 4.11 6.30
CA GLN A 12 12.89 5.28 7.10
C GLN A 12 12.53 6.58 6.40
N THR A 13 12.88 6.68 5.12
CA THR A 13 12.56 7.85 4.28
C THR A 13 11.05 8.00 4.13
N LEU A 14 10.34 6.92 3.80
CA LEU A 14 8.89 6.92 3.64
C LEU A 14 8.18 7.30 4.94
N ARG A 15 8.60 6.73 6.08
CA ARG A 15 8.06 7.09 7.40
C ARG A 15 8.20 8.58 7.69
N ARG A 16 9.35 9.18 7.36
CA ARG A 16 9.59 10.61 7.59
C ARG A 16 8.61 11.45 6.77
N GLN A 17 8.46 11.14 5.48
CA GLN A 17 7.51 11.84 4.61
C GLN A 17 6.08 11.71 5.10
N LEU A 18 5.63 10.50 5.45
CA LEU A 18 4.29 10.26 5.97
C LEU A 18 4.02 11.00 7.30
N ARG A 19 5.02 11.08 8.17
CA ARG A 19 4.90 11.82 9.43
C ARG A 19 4.82 13.34 9.19
N GLU A 20 5.63 13.87 8.29
CA GLU A 20 5.63 15.30 7.96
C GLU A 20 4.34 15.71 7.22
N GLU A 21 3.84 14.86 6.33
CA GLU A 21 2.67 15.14 5.48
C GLU A 21 1.33 14.87 6.19
N GLN A 22 1.19 13.71 6.84
CA GLN A 22 -0.08 13.19 7.33
C GLN A 22 -0.12 13.01 8.86
N ALA A 23 0.96 13.38 9.57
CA ALA A 23 1.16 13.08 10.99
C ALA A 23 1.04 11.58 11.33
N VAL A 24 1.26 10.71 10.33
CA VAL A 24 1.20 9.26 10.50
C VAL A 24 2.51 8.77 11.12
N ASP A 25 2.43 8.15 12.29
CA ASP A 25 3.59 7.56 12.99
C ASP A 25 3.57 6.03 12.91
N ILE A 26 4.49 5.46 12.12
CA ILE A 26 4.60 4.02 11.89
C ILE A 26 5.89 3.50 12.52
N ARG A 27 5.78 2.53 13.42
CA ARG A 27 6.95 1.91 14.06
C ARG A 27 7.51 0.78 13.19
N LEU A 28 8.79 0.84 12.84
CA LEU A 28 9.45 -0.20 12.02
C LEU A 28 9.40 -1.61 12.64
N SER A 29 9.29 -1.70 13.96
CA SER A 29 9.23 -2.97 14.69
C SER A 29 7.85 -3.62 14.69
N GLN A 30 6.80 -2.93 14.25
CA GLN A 30 5.46 -3.50 14.25
C GLN A 30 5.31 -4.49 13.08
N PRO A 31 4.58 -5.61 13.29
CA PRO A 31 4.51 -6.69 12.30
C PRO A 31 3.90 -6.26 10.96
N ASP A 32 3.08 -5.22 10.97
CA ASP A 32 2.37 -4.66 9.81
C ASP A 32 3.01 -3.38 9.24
N ALA A 33 4.22 -3.00 9.67
CA ALA A 33 4.86 -1.74 9.30
C ALA A 33 4.86 -1.45 7.80
N ILE A 34 5.21 -2.45 6.98
CA ILE A 34 5.26 -2.33 5.52
C ILE A 34 3.86 -2.10 4.95
N LEU A 35 2.86 -2.84 5.42
CA LEU A 35 1.48 -2.67 4.97
C LEU A 35 0.93 -1.30 5.37
N SER A 36 1.15 -0.86 6.61
CA SER A 36 0.73 0.47 7.06
C SER A 36 1.37 1.58 6.22
N MET A 37 2.68 1.44 5.91
CA MET A 37 3.40 2.41 5.08
C MET A 37 2.86 2.46 3.65
N LEU A 38 2.59 1.29 3.05
CA LEU A 38 2.05 1.20 1.72
C LEU A 38 0.63 1.81 1.66
N SER A 39 -0.23 1.56 2.66
CA SER A 39 -1.57 2.15 2.72
C SER A 39 -1.51 3.67 2.82
N ALA A 40 -0.73 4.20 3.77
CA ALA A 40 -0.59 5.64 3.96
C ALA A 40 0.06 6.33 2.75
N SER A 41 0.99 5.64 2.07
CA SER A 41 1.58 6.12 0.82
C SER A 41 0.58 6.18 -0.33
N ALA A 42 -0.39 5.26 -0.38
CA ALA A 42 -1.44 5.27 -1.41
C ALA A 42 -2.45 6.40 -1.20
N GLU A 43 -2.70 6.78 0.06
CA GLU A 43 -3.57 7.91 0.44
C GLU A 43 -2.88 9.27 0.36
N SER A 44 -1.56 9.29 0.14
CA SER A 44 -0.77 10.52 0.03
C SER A 44 -1.15 11.36 -1.17
N GLN A 45 -1.16 12.69 -0.97
CA GLN A 45 -1.37 13.67 -2.04
C GLN A 45 -0.08 13.95 -2.83
N HIS A 46 1.08 13.63 -2.27
CA HIS A 46 2.37 13.85 -2.92
C HIS A 46 2.79 12.67 -3.81
N ASP A 47 3.09 12.96 -5.07
CA ASP A 47 3.63 11.97 -6.02
C ASP A 47 4.91 11.30 -5.51
N ALA A 48 5.79 12.05 -4.84
CA ALA A 48 7.03 11.52 -4.29
C ALA A 48 6.78 10.45 -3.22
N THR A 49 5.81 10.65 -2.33
CA THR A 49 5.44 9.69 -1.29
C THR A 49 4.81 8.44 -1.91
N ARG A 50 3.95 8.60 -2.92
CA ARG A 50 3.38 7.47 -3.69
C ARG A 50 4.47 6.64 -4.39
N GLU A 51 5.47 7.30 -4.98
CA GLU A 51 6.59 6.63 -5.64
C GLU A 51 7.44 5.83 -4.65
N LEU A 52 7.75 6.41 -3.49
CA LEU A 52 8.45 5.70 -2.42
C LEU A 52 7.68 4.46 -1.95
N GLY A 53 6.35 4.54 -1.86
CA GLY A 53 5.48 3.39 -1.60
C GLY A 53 5.61 2.29 -2.67
N ARG A 54 5.54 2.65 -3.95
CA ARG A 54 5.74 1.69 -5.07
C ARG A 54 7.13 1.05 -5.05
N HIS A 55 8.16 1.84 -4.73
CA HIS A 55 9.52 1.35 -4.61
C HIS A 55 9.65 0.35 -3.45
N LEU A 56 9.10 0.67 -2.27
CA LEU A 56 9.06 -0.23 -1.12
C LEU A 56 8.36 -1.56 -1.44
N SER A 57 7.24 -1.48 -2.17
CA SER A 57 6.49 -2.65 -2.64
C SER A 57 7.34 -3.56 -3.54
N THR A 58 8.10 -2.96 -4.46
CA THR A 58 9.02 -3.69 -5.35
C THR A 58 10.15 -4.37 -4.58
N LEU A 59 10.75 -3.67 -3.61
CA LEU A 59 11.86 -4.21 -2.82
C LEU A 59 11.44 -5.35 -1.88
N THR A 60 10.23 -5.30 -1.35
CA THR A 60 9.72 -6.27 -0.36
C THR A 60 8.89 -7.38 -0.99
N GLY A 61 8.44 -7.20 -2.25
CA GLY A 61 7.45 -8.06 -2.90
C GLY A 61 6.05 -7.96 -2.30
N VAL A 62 5.84 -7.06 -1.33
CA VAL A 62 4.55 -6.82 -0.69
C VAL A 62 3.81 -5.78 -1.50
N SER A 63 2.65 -6.13 -2.06
CA SER A 63 1.79 -5.18 -2.74
C SER A 63 0.52 -5.00 -1.94
N LEU A 64 0.07 -3.74 -1.78
CA LEU A 64 -1.31 -3.53 -1.38
C LEU A 64 -2.15 -4.07 -2.53
N LYS A 65 -2.90 -5.15 -2.26
CA LYS A 65 -4.12 -5.38 -3.02
C LYS A 65 -4.93 -4.11 -2.78
N ALA A 66 -4.97 -3.21 -3.76
CA ALA A 66 -5.98 -2.18 -3.81
C ALA A 66 -7.27 -2.92 -3.50
N THR A 67 -7.88 -2.64 -2.34
CA THR A 67 -9.27 -2.98 -2.12
C THR A 67 -9.98 -2.27 -3.24
N LEU A 68 -10.22 -3.04 -4.32
CA LEU A 68 -11.07 -2.70 -5.43
C LEU A 68 -12.18 -1.86 -4.83
N SER A 69 -12.28 -0.58 -5.24
CA SER A 69 -13.36 0.28 -4.79
C SER A 69 -14.65 -0.52 -4.91
N GLU A 70 -15.60 -0.31 -3.99
CA GLU A 70 -16.84 -1.09 -3.91
C GLU A 70 -17.48 -1.33 -5.30
N GLU A 71 -17.37 -0.34 -6.19
CA GLU A 71 -17.69 -0.39 -7.62
C GLU A 71 -17.00 -1.49 -8.44
N GLU A 72 -15.69 -1.68 -8.32
CA GLU A 72 -14.93 -2.72 -9.02
C GLU A 72 -15.25 -4.12 -8.48
N LEU A 73 -15.55 -4.22 -7.18
CA LEU A 73 -16.02 -5.46 -6.57
C LEU A 73 -17.41 -5.82 -7.12
N ILE A 74 -18.32 -4.84 -7.19
CA ILE A 74 -19.65 -4.98 -7.79
C ILE A 74 -19.55 -5.38 -9.26
N ARG A 75 -18.67 -4.75 -10.05
CA ARG A 75 -18.45 -5.11 -11.47
C ARG A 75 -18.00 -6.57 -11.63
N LYS A 76 -17.06 -7.02 -10.80
CA LYS A 76 -16.58 -8.39 -10.84
C LYS A 76 -17.67 -9.40 -10.49
N TYR A 77 -18.54 -9.08 -9.52
CA TYR A 77 -19.67 -9.94 -9.14
C TYR A 77 -20.82 -9.92 -10.15
N THR A 78 -21.15 -8.75 -10.72
CA THR A 78 -22.21 -8.63 -11.75
C THR A 78 -21.82 -9.25 -13.08
N GLN A 79 -20.51 -9.36 -13.39
CA GLN A 79 -20.03 -10.04 -14.59
C GLN A 79 -20.32 -11.55 -14.61
N TYR A 80 -20.53 -12.19 -13.45
CA TYR A 80 -20.89 -13.61 -13.34
C TYR A 80 -22.40 -13.86 -13.17
N ALA A 81 -23.20 -12.81 -13.03
CA ALA A 81 -24.66 -12.91 -13.07
C ALA A 81 -25.15 -12.98 -14.53
N GLY A 82 -24.74 -14.03 -15.24
CA GLY A 82 -25.41 -14.43 -16.48
C GLY A 82 -26.89 -14.73 -16.19
N PRO A 83 -27.80 -14.60 -17.17
CA PRO A 83 -29.23 -14.71 -16.93
C PRO A 83 -29.52 -16.06 -16.30
N LEU A 84 -30.07 -16.04 -15.08
CA LEU A 84 -30.66 -17.19 -14.43
C LEU A 84 -31.75 -17.71 -15.38
N ARG A 85 -31.40 -18.70 -16.21
CA ARG A 85 -32.34 -19.40 -17.07
C ARG A 85 -33.27 -20.18 -16.14
N GLY A 86 -34.43 -19.60 -15.88
CA GLY A 86 -35.62 -20.32 -15.41
C GLY A 86 -36.21 -21.17 -16.53
#